data_AF-A0AAW9ILX3-F1
#
_entry.id   AF-A0AAW9ILX3-F1
#
_cell.length_a   1.000
_cell.length_b   1.000
_cell.length_c   1.000
_cell.angle_alpha   90.00
_cell.angle_beta   90.00
_cell.angle_gamma   90.00
#
_symmetry.space_group_name_H-M   'P 1'
#
loop_
_entity.id
_entity.type
_entity.pdbx_description
1 polymer ?
#
loop_
_entity_poly.entity_id
_entity_poly.type
_entity_poly.pdbx_seq_one_letter_code
_entity_poly.pdbx_strand_id
1 'polypeptide(L)'
;GYSYTEILDEDAIKMLVKNAKESALAIENEDIQFIYEGDKEYKEVNTYYKALENLPADKLIDLALSMEREAKKLDDRVVSFGGCGIGYNKAKYGIINSKGLNLENKSNLLSAYVVPIIKDGENMHDGIGYIT
;
A
#
# COMPACT_ATOMS: atom_id res chain seq x y z
N GLY A 1 18.82 4.57 18.21
CA GLY A 1 17.50 4.69 18.83
C GLY A 1 16.47 5.06 17.78
N TYR A 2 15.20 4.66 17.97
CA TYR A 2 14.11 4.86 17.02
C TYR A 2 12.81 5.18 17.77
N SER A 3 11.91 5.94 17.14
CA SER A 3 10.55 6.19 17.64
C SER A 3 9.58 6.42 16.47
N TYR A 4 8.31 6.10 16.66
CA TYR A 4 7.25 6.17 15.64
C TYR A 4 5.92 6.62 16.24
N THR A 5 5.09 7.28 15.43
CA THR A 5 3.72 7.68 15.78
C THR A 5 2.88 7.87 14.53
N GLU A 6 1.55 7.77 14.69
CA GLU A 6 0.55 8.16 13.69
C GLU A 6 -0.17 9.47 14.09
N ILE A 7 0.17 10.02 15.26
CA ILE A 7 -0.36 11.28 15.78
C ILE A 7 0.38 12.44 15.13
N LEU A 8 -0.35 13.35 14.48
CA LEU A 8 0.18 14.50 13.74
C LEU A 8 -0.09 15.81 14.48
N ASP A 9 0.49 15.95 15.67
CA ASP A 9 0.45 17.19 16.45
C ASP A 9 1.86 17.60 16.93
N GLU A 10 1.98 18.83 17.45
CA GLU A 10 3.26 19.39 17.87
C GLU A 10 3.86 18.69 19.11
N ASP A 11 3.03 18.12 19.97
CA ASP A 11 3.50 17.45 21.19
C ASP A 11 4.07 16.06 20.87
N ALA A 12 3.51 15.37 19.86
CA ALA A 12 4.04 14.14 19.30
C ALA A 12 5.47 14.32 18.78
N ILE A 13 5.80 15.48 18.18
CA ILE A 13 7.16 15.78 17.70
C ILE A 13 8.17 15.75 18.86
N LYS A 14 7.85 16.43 19.98
CA LYS A 14 8.72 16.46 21.17
C LYS A 14 8.91 15.06 21.75
N MET A 15 7.81 14.30 21.82
CA MET A 15 7.82 12.92 22.31
C MET A 15 8.72 12.02 21.44
N LEU A 16 8.58 12.07 20.12
CA LEU A 16 9.37 11.25 19.20
C LEU A 16 10.87 11.48 19.36
N VAL A 17 11.29 12.76 19.40
CA VAL A 17 12.70 13.13 19.53
C VAL A 17 13.25 12.66 20.89
N LYS A 18 12.49 12.88 21.97
CA LYS A 18 12.87 12.42 23.31
C LYS A 18 13.04 10.89 23.33
N ASN A 19 12.04 10.15 22.87
CA ASN A 19 12.04 8.69 22.92
C ASN A 19 13.17 8.11 22.05
N ALA A 20 13.35 8.61 20.82
CA ALA A 20 14.42 8.14 19.93
C ALA A 20 15.81 8.39 20.54
N LYS A 21 16.01 9.52 21.23
CA LYS A 21 17.25 9.85 21.96
C LYS A 21 17.45 8.93 23.17
N GLU A 22 16.45 8.76 24.02
CA GLU A 22 16.53 7.85 25.18
C GLU A 22 16.82 6.42 24.74
N SER A 23 16.15 5.93 23.69
CA SER A 23 16.46 4.63 23.08
C SER A 23 17.84 4.56 22.44
N ALA A 24 18.44 5.68 22.01
CA ALA A 24 19.81 5.69 21.50
C ALA A 24 20.85 5.62 22.63
N LEU A 25 20.59 6.29 23.76
CA LEU A 25 21.46 6.29 24.93
C LEU A 25 21.51 4.94 25.66
N ALA A 26 20.47 4.11 25.48
CA ALA A 26 20.40 2.77 26.06
C ALA A 26 21.09 1.68 25.20
N ILE A 27 21.66 2.03 24.04
CA ILE A 27 22.33 1.06 23.16
C ILE A 27 23.73 0.78 23.72
N GLU A 28 23.99 -0.50 24.02
CA GLU A 28 25.31 -0.99 24.47
C GLU A 28 26.25 -1.36 23.30
N ASN A 29 25.73 -1.44 22.07
CA ASN A 29 26.53 -1.69 20.89
C ASN A 29 27.39 -0.45 20.54
N GLU A 30 28.70 -0.64 20.45
CA GLU A 30 29.69 0.41 20.14
C GLU A 30 29.94 0.60 18.63
N ASP A 31 29.30 -0.19 17.76
CA ASP A 31 29.40 -0.07 16.31
C ASP A 31 29.04 1.34 15.84
N ILE A 32 29.95 1.96 15.09
CA ILE A 32 29.73 3.30 14.53
C ILE A 32 28.65 3.22 13.45
N GLN A 33 27.52 3.87 13.71
CA GLN A 33 26.45 4.08 12.75
C GLN A 33 26.63 5.42 12.04
N PHE A 34 26.49 5.44 10.72
CA PHE A 34 26.57 6.66 9.92
C PHE A 34 25.25 6.90 9.18
N ILE A 35 24.92 8.18 9.01
CA ILE A 35 23.79 8.61 8.19
C ILE A 35 24.30 8.78 6.77
N TYR A 36 23.72 8.02 5.84
CA TYR A 36 23.94 8.20 4.41
C TYR A 36 23.41 9.57 3.96
N GLU A 37 24.24 10.36 3.29
CA GLU A 37 23.93 11.76 2.95
C GLU A 37 22.90 11.92 1.82
N GLY A 38 22.78 10.92 0.97
CA GLY A 38 21.97 10.96 -0.25
C GLY A 38 22.83 10.97 -1.51
N ASP A 39 22.21 10.63 -2.63
CA ASP A 39 22.84 10.74 -3.94
C ASP A 39 22.75 12.18 -4.47
N LYS A 40 23.64 12.51 -5.41
CA LYS A 40 23.63 13.81 -6.08
C LYS A 40 22.35 14.04 -6.89
N GLU A 41 21.82 12.97 -7.46
CA GLU A 41 20.68 13.00 -8.37
C GLU A 41 19.79 11.79 -8.10
N TYR A 42 18.49 12.02 -8.10
CA TYR A 42 17.47 10.99 -8.00
C TYR A 42 16.63 10.99 -9.27
N LYS A 43 16.32 9.80 -9.80
CA LYS A 43 15.46 9.69 -10.97
C LYS A 43 14.03 10.05 -10.59
N GLU A 44 13.43 10.92 -11.38
CA GLU A 44 12.00 11.16 -11.31
C GLU A 44 11.25 9.91 -11.76
N VAL A 45 10.24 9.53 -10.98
CA VAL A 45 9.36 8.40 -11.27
C VAL A 45 7.92 8.89 -11.32
N ASN A 46 7.21 8.54 -12.39
CA ASN A 46 5.79 8.84 -12.49
C ASN A 46 4.97 7.68 -11.93
N THR A 47 4.71 7.71 -10.62
CA THR A 47 3.95 6.66 -9.90
C THR A 47 2.52 7.08 -9.58
N TYR A 48 2.04 8.17 -10.17
CA TYR A 48 0.80 8.80 -9.77
C TYR A 48 -0.04 9.19 -10.98
N TYR A 49 -1.28 8.72 -11.00
CA TYR A 49 -2.24 9.00 -12.06
C TYR A 49 -3.41 9.82 -11.52
N LYS A 50 -3.48 11.10 -11.92
CA LYS A 50 -4.48 12.05 -11.43
C LYS A 50 -5.93 11.60 -11.67
N ALA A 51 -6.19 10.85 -12.74
CA ALA A 51 -7.52 10.37 -13.07
C ALA A 51 -8.08 9.35 -12.06
N LEU A 52 -7.22 8.75 -11.22
CA LEU A 52 -7.65 7.86 -10.14
C LEU A 52 -7.98 8.61 -8.84
N GLU A 53 -7.87 9.94 -8.79
CA GLU A 53 -8.30 10.67 -7.59
C GLU A 53 -9.80 10.80 -7.48
N ASN A 54 -10.29 10.69 -6.23
CA ASN A 54 -11.69 10.91 -5.88
C ASN A 54 -12.66 10.05 -6.72
N LEU A 55 -12.24 8.83 -7.05
CA LEU A 55 -13.11 7.87 -7.73
C LEU A 55 -14.39 7.66 -6.89
N PRO A 56 -15.56 7.80 -7.50
CA PRO A 56 -16.82 7.59 -6.79
C PRO A 56 -16.93 6.14 -6.31
N ALA A 57 -17.26 5.95 -5.02
CA ALA A 57 -17.32 4.63 -4.41
C ALA A 57 -18.38 3.73 -5.08
N ASP A 58 -19.51 4.30 -5.52
CA ASP A 58 -20.57 3.60 -6.27
C ASP A 58 -20.03 3.00 -7.57
N LYS A 59 -19.16 3.72 -8.30
CA LYS A 59 -18.53 3.21 -9.53
C LYS A 59 -17.59 2.04 -9.27
N LEU A 60 -16.87 2.05 -8.15
CA LEU A 60 -15.99 0.94 -7.77
C LEU A 60 -16.80 -0.31 -7.39
N ILE A 61 -17.92 -0.12 -6.68
CA ILE A 61 -18.85 -1.19 -6.33
C ILE A 61 -19.50 -1.77 -7.60
N ASP A 62 -19.98 -0.93 -8.50
CA ASP A 62 -20.58 -1.34 -9.78
C ASP A 62 -19.59 -2.16 -10.61
N LEU A 63 -18.31 -1.77 -10.61
CA LEU A 63 -17.25 -2.49 -11.31
C LEU A 63 -16.97 -3.87 -10.68
N ALA A 64 -16.89 -3.97 -9.35
CA ALA A 64 -16.74 -5.24 -8.64
C ALA A 64 -17.91 -6.19 -8.93
N LEU A 65 -19.14 -5.70 -8.84
CA LEU A 65 -20.35 -6.48 -9.14
C LEU A 65 -20.40 -6.92 -10.60
N SER A 66 -19.96 -6.06 -11.52
CA SER A 66 -19.90 -6.41 -12.95
C SER A 66 -18.86 -7.49 -13.20
N MET A 67 -17.68 -7.40 -12.58
CA MET A 67 -16.63 -8.42 -12.66
C MET A 67 -17.12 -9.77 -12.14
N GLU A 68 -17.83 -9.80 -11.00
CA GLU A 68 -18.42 -11.04 -10.46
C GLU A 68 -19.44 -11.66 -11.43
N ARG A 69 -20.34 -10.84 -12.00
CA ARG A 69 -21.33 -11.30 -12.97
C ARG A 69 -20.69 -11.86 -14.23
N GLU A 70 -19.67 -11.19 -14.76
CA GLU A 70 -18.96 -11.67 -15.95
C GLU A 70 -18.21 -12.97 -15.66
N ALA A 71 -17.52 -13.08 -14.51
CA ALA A 71 -16.86 -14.32 -14.11
C ALA A 71 -17.85 -15.51 -14.03
N LYS A 72 -19.06 -15.29 -13.49
CA LYS A 72 -20.10 -16.31 -13.41
C LYS A 72 -20.66 -16.73 -14.78
N LYS A 73 -20.68 -15.82 -15.76
CA LYS A 73 -21.15 -16.11 -17.13
C LYS A 73 -20.16 -16.93 -17.94
N LEU A 74 -18.87 -16.94 -17.57
CA LEU A 74 -17.83 -17.61 -18.34
C LEU A 74 -17.90 -19.15 -18.25
N ASP A 75 -18.39 -19.69 -17.14
CA ASP A 75 -18.51 -21.13 -16.93
C ASP A 75 -19.62 -21.44 -15.92
N ASP A 76 -20.59 -22.27 -16.30
CA ASP A 76 -21.72 -22.67 -15.46
C ASP A 76 -21.30 -23.44 -14.19
N ARG A 77 -20.06 -23.95 -14.16
CA ARG A 77 -19.48 -24.59 -12.97
C ARG A 77 -19.12 -23.60 -11.88
N VAL A 78 -19.09 -22.30 -12.14
CA VAL A 78 -18.85 -21.28 -11.10
C VAL A 78 -20.05 -21.23 -10.15
N VAL A 79 -19.89 -21.82 -8.97
CA VAL A 79 -20.96 -21.96 -7.97
C VAL A 79 -20.91 -20.87 -6.90
N SER A 80 -19.74 -20.31 -6.63
CA SER A 80 -19.54 -19.24 -5.65
C SER A 80 -18.22 -18.50 -5.89
N PHE A 81 -17.89 -17.54 -5.02
CA PHE A 81 -16.66 -16.77 -5.06
C PHE A 81 -15.99 -16.77 -3.68
N GLY A 82 -14.68 -16.97 -3.64
CA GLY A 82 -13.86 -16.78 -2.43
C GLY A 82 -13.54 -15.30 -2.18
N GLY A 83 -13.64 -14.47 -3.21
CA GLY A 83 -13.51 -13.01 -3.14
C GLY A 83 -13.64 -12.36 -4.50
N CYS A 84 -14.13 -11.12 -4.52
CA CYS A 84 -14.23 -10.29 -5.72
C CYS A 84 -14.18 -8.83 -5.26
N GLY A 85 -13.28 -8.02 -5.81
CA GLY A 85 -13.12 -6.67 -5.32
C GLY A 85 -12.27 -5.76 -6.18
N ILE A 86 -12.49 -4.47 -5.98
CA ILE A 86 -11.69 -3.38 -6.52
C ILE A 86 -11.00 -2.70 -5.34
N GLY A 87 -9.67 -2.59 -5.40
CA GLY A 87 -8.86 -1.87 -4.43
C GLY A 87 -8.39 -0.54 -5.01
N TYR A 88 -8.51 0.54 -4.25
CA TYR A 88 -7.87 1.81 -4.58
C TYR A 88 -7.00 2.25 -3.41
N ASN A 89 -5.74 2.56 -3.68
CA ASN A 89 -4.83 3.10 -2.68
C ASN A 89 -4.10 4.32 -3.22
N LYS A 90 -3.81 5.26 -2.30
CA LYS A 90 -3.00 6.44 -2.56
C LYS A 90 -2.04 6.60 -1.39
N ALA A 91 -0.79 6.87 -1.69
CA ALA A 91 0.25 7.09 -0.69
C ALA A 91 1.03 8.36 -1.00
N LYS A 92 1.50 9.02 0.07
CA LYS A 92 2.58 10.00 0.01
C LYS A 92 3.61 9.57 1.04
N TYR A 93 4.87 9.51 0.65
CA TYR A 93 5.97 9.17 1.54
C TYR A 93 7.14 10.10 1.29
N GLY A 94 7.98 10.27 2.31
CA GLY A 94 9.18 11.09 2.21
C GLY A 94 10.28 10.59 3.12
N ILE A 95 11.51 10.93 2.76
CA ILE A 95 12.72 10.59 3.51
C ILE A 95 13.51 11.87 3.72
N ILE A 96 13.79 12.19 4.99
CA ILE A 96 14.51 13.40 5.39
C ILE A 96 15.60 13.01 6.38
N ASN A 97 16.78 13.63 6.28
CA ASN A 97 17.85 13.45 7.27
C ASN A 97 18.61 14.75 7.57
N SER A 98 19.49 14.71 8.57
CA SER A 98 20.29 15.86 9.01
C SER A 98 21.50 16.18 8.11
N LYS A 99 21.74 15.39 7.06
CA LYS A 99 22.80 15.60 6.06
C LYS A 99 22.31 16.33 4.81
N GLY A 100 21.03 16.67 4.74
CA GLY A 100 20.44 17.46 3.65
C GLY A 100 19.55 16.66 2.71
N LEU A 101 19.39 15.35 2.90
CA LEU A 101 18.41 14.56 2.15
C LEU A 101 17.00 15.05 2.49
N ASN A 102 16.22 15.37 1.47
CA ASN A 102 14.81 15.71 1.59
C ASN A 102 14.10 15.30 0.29
N LEU A 103 13.49 14.11 0.29
CA LEU A 103 12.78 13.55 -0.85
C LEU A 103 11.34 13.26 -0.49
N GLU A 104 10.45 13.47 -1.45
CA GLU A 104 9.06 13.05 -1.37
C GLU A 104 8.62 12.35 -2.65
N ASN A 105 7.69 11.41 -2.52
CA ASN A 105 6.99 10.83 -3.65
C ASN A 105 5.51 10.64 -3.32
N LYS A 106 4.68 10.65 -4.37
CA LYS A 106 3.26 10.36 -4.32
C LYS A 106 2.97 9.20 -5.27
N SER A 107 2.11 8.29 -4.85
CA SER A 107 1.64 7.20 -5.71
C SER A 107 0.15 6.94 -5.53
N ASN A 108 -0.46 6.36 -6.55
CA ASN A 108 -1.76 5.73 -6.42
C ASN A 108 -1.86 4.51 -7.32
N LEU A 109 -2.77 3.61 -6.96
CA LEU A 109 -2.98 2.35 -7.64
C LEU A 109 -4.45 1.97 -7.55
N LEU A 110 -4.99 1.44 -8.65
CA LEU A 110 -6.30 0.82 -8.72
C LEU A 110 -6.07 -0.64 -9.11
N SER A 111 -6.46 -1.56 -8.25
CA SER A 111 -6.35 -2.99 -8.48
C SER A 111 -7.73 -3.65 -8.54
N ALA A 112 -7.82 -4.78 -9.22
CA ALA A 112 -9.00 -5.61 -9.25
C ALA A 112 -8.59 -7.07 -9.07
N TYR A 113 -9.42 -7.86 -8.38
CA TYR A 113 -9.22 -9.29 -8.26
C TYR A 113 -10.55 -10.04 -8.20
N VAL A 114 -10.55 -11.27 -8.69
CA VAL A 114 -11.69 -12.20 -8.58
C VAL A 114 -11.16 -13.61 -8.32
N VAL A 115 -11.84 -14.31 -7.41
CA VAL A 115 -11.52 -15.68 -6.99
C VAL A 115 -12.78 -16.53 -7.17
N PRO A 116 -13.08 -17.00 -8.40
CA PRO A 116 -14.21 -17.90 -8.61
C PRO A 116 -13.94 -19.26 -7.97
N ILE A 117 -15.00 -19.90 -7.49
CA ILE A 117 -14.98 -21.28 -7.03
C ILE A 117 -15.85 -22.09 -7.98
N ILE A 118 -15.24 -23.06 -8.64
CA ILE A 118 -15.92 -23.97 -9.56
C ILE A 118 -16.17 -25.32 -8.91
N LYS A 119 -17.30 -25.95 -9.27
CA LYS A 119 -17.63 -27.33 -8.90
C LYS A 119 -17.44 -28.26 -10.11
N ASP A 120 -16.59 -29.26 -9.96
CA ASP A 120 -16.36 -30.30 -10.97
C ASP A 120 -16.61 -31.68 -10.35
N GLY A 121 -17.82 -32.21 -10.56
CA GLY A 121 -18.31 -33.39 -9.84
C GLY A 121 -18.41 -33.13 -8.33
N GLU A 122 -17.70 -33.93 -7.53
CA GLU A 122 -17.62 -33.77 -6.07
C GLU A 122 -16.48 -32.83 -5.64
N ASN A 123 -15.63 -32.40 -6.58
CA ASN A 123 -14.49 -31.54 -6.28
C ASN A 123 -14.84 -30.07 -6.40
N MET A 124 -14.20 -29.27 -5.57
CA MET A 124 -14.24 -27.82 -5.61
C MET A 124 -12.84 -27.30 -5.92
N HIS A 125 -12.75 -26.36 -6.85
CA HIS A 125 -11.48 -25.72 -7.23
C HIS A 125 -11.64 -24.21 -7.20
N ASP A 126 -10.58 -23.52 -6.79
CA ASP A 126 -10.48 -22.07 -6.87
C ASP A 126 -9.28 -21.65 -7.74
N GLY A 127 -9.22 -20.36 -8.03
CA GLY A 127 -8.13 -19.71 -8.74
C GLY A 127 -8.29 -18.20 -8.64
N ILE A 128 -7.22 -17.44 -8.83
CA ILE A 128 -7.26 -15.97 -8.75
C ILE A 128 -6.90 -15.34 -10.10
N GLY A 129 -7.75 -14.42 -10.55
CA GLY A 129 -7.41 -13.43 -11.56
C GLY A 129 -7.23 -12.07 -10.89
N TYR A 130 -6.18 -11.32 -11.25
CA TYR A 130 -5.96 -9.98 -10.73
C TYR A 130 -5.29 -9.07 -11.78
N ILE A 131 -5.48 -7.76 -11.60
CA ILE A 131 -4.83 -6.71 -12.38
C ILE A 131 -4.55 -5.49 -11.48
N THR A 132 -3.48 -4.76 -11.77
CA THR A 132 -2.97 -3.59 -11.06
C THR A 132 -2.52 -2.53 -12.05
#